data_AF-A0A538L236-F1
#
_entry.id   AF-A0A538L236-F1
#
_cell.length_a   1.000
_cell.length_b   1.000
_cell.length_c   1.000
_cell.angle_alpha   90.00
_cell.angle_beta   90.00
_cell.angle_gamma   90.00
#
_symmetry.space_group_name_H-M   'P 1'
#
loop_
_entity.id
_entity.type
_entity.pdbx_description
1 polymer ?
#
loop_
_entity_poly.entity_id
_entity_poly.type
_entity_poly.pdbx_seq_one_letter_code
_entity_poly.pdbx_strand_id
1 'polypeptide(L)'
;MTESEPEFLAARRERAVSLSETLELPEFKGRPGWEFTDLSGLELSSYAPAPAGNGEPVDRAEALFAPDAVAELLQVDSGSASVSGELPEGVIVTTIERAASEHPALVERHLGAVVDDPKDPFLARNDASFRGGAFVYVPRGVALEKPILLTAVQGSSQTELDRRTLIVLDDGAQAEVWEQQLS
;
A
#
# COMPACT_ATOMS: atom_id res chain seq x y z
N MET A 1 0.03 21.79 -8.23
CA MET A 1 -1.40 21.79 -7.80
C MET A 1 -1.62 20.43 -7.19
N THR A 2 -1.89 20.34 -5.89
CA THR A 2 -2.33 19.09 -5.28
C THR A 2 -3.69 18.77 -5.86
N GLU A 3 -3.79 17.71 -6.66
CA GLU A 3 -5.09 17.18 -7.06
C GLU A 3 -5.88 16.82 -5.79
N SER A 4 -7.13 17.25 -5.73
CA SER A 4 -8.02 16.92 -4.61
C SER A 4 -8.28 15.42 -4.57
N GLU A 5 -8.21 14.82 -3.38
CA GLU A 5 -8.54 13.40 -3.18
C GLU A 5 -9.94 13.06 -3.74
N PRO A 6 -10.11 11.94 -4.46
CA PRO A 6 -11.41 11.50 -4.95
C PRO A 6 -12.43 11.29 -3.82
N GLU A 7 -13.70 11.61 -4.09
CA GLU A 7 -14.78 11.55 -3.09
C GLU A 7 -14.94 10.15 -2.46
N PHE A 8 -14.84 9.08 -3.25
CA PHE A 8 -14.96 7.71 -2.74
C PHE A 8 -13.88 7.38 -1.71
N LEU A 9 -12.66 7.91 -1.91
CA LEU A 9 -11.53 7.67 -1.02
C LEU A 9 -11.66 8.53 0.23
N ALA A 10 -12.05 9.80 0.10
CA ALA A 10 -12.34 10.67 1.24
C ALA A 10 -13.43 10.05 2.14
N ALA A 11 -14.52 9.56 1.55
CA ALA A 11 -15.60 8.91 2.28
C ALA A 11 -15.15 7.59 2.95
N ARG A 12 -14.22 6.85 2.33
CA ARG A 12 -13.61 5.65 2.93
C ARG A 12 -12.81 6.01 4.16
N ARG A 13 -11.97 7.04 4.09
CA ARG A 13 -11.17 7.53 5.22
C ARG A 13 -12.02 8.03 6.37
N GLU A 14 -13.07 8.80 6.09
CA GLU A 14 -13.98 9.33 7.13
C GLU A 14 -14.64 8.20 7.93
N ARG A 15 -15.15 7.16 7.24
CA ARG A 15 -15.69 5.96 7.91
C ARG A 15 -14.63 5.25 8.74
N ALA A 16 -13.42 5.13 8.20
CA ALA A 16 -12.32 4.43 8.83
C ALA A 16 -11.80 5.15 10.08
N VAL A 17 -11.74 6.49 10.07
CA VAL A 17 -11.43 7.30 11.28
C VAL A 17 -12.43 6.99 12.38
N SER A 18 -13.73 7.04 12.09
CA SER A 18 -14.79 6.74 13.06
C SER A 18 -14.67 5.33 13.66
N LEU A 19 -14.29 4.35 12.84
CA LEU A 19 -14.05 2.98 13.31
C LEU A 19 -12.78 2.90 14.17
N SER A 20 -11.68 3.51 13.73
CA SER A 20 -10.39 3.44 14.41
C SER A 20 -10.39 4.06 15.82
N GLU A 21 -11.28 5.02 16.07
CA GLU A 21 -11.49 5.63 17.39
C GLU A 21 -12.23 4.72 18.37
N THR A 22 -13.00 3.74 17.86
CA THR A 22 -13.87 2.89 18.68
C THR A 22 -13.37 1.45 18.80
N LEU A 23 -12.55 0.99 17.86
CA LEU A 23 -12.00 -0.36 17.86
C LEU A 23 -10.76 -0.44 18.75
N GLU A 24 -10.81 -1.35 19.72
CA GLU A 24 -9.67 -1.70 20.56
C GLU A 24 -8.73 -2.66 19.85
N LEU A 25 -7.45 -2.61 20.20
CA LEU A 25 -6.49 -3.63 19.76
C LEU A 25 -6.88 -5.00 20.35
N PRO A 26 -6.67 -6.08 19.60
CA PRO A 26 -6.99 -7.42 20.07
C PRO A 26 -6.10 -7.80 21.25
N GLU A 27 -6.72 -8.35 22.29
CA GLU A 27 -5.97 -8.86 23.44
C GLU A 27 -5.27 -10.18 23.10
N PHE A 28 -4.04 -10.35 23.59
CA PHE A 28 -3.31 -11.61 23.52
C PHE A 28 -4.13 -12.72 24.18
N LYS A 29 -4.47 -13.77 23.41
CA LYS A 29 -5.38 -14.86 23.81
C LYS A 29 -6.84 -14.44 24.10
N GLY A 30 -7.24 -13.21 23.76
CA GLY A 30 -8.61 -12.71 23.93
C GLY A 30 -9.48 -12.80 22.67
N ARG A 31 -8.90 -12.90 21.47
CA ARG A 31 -9.61 -13.02 20.19
C ARG A 31 -9.05 -14.18 19.35
N PRO A 32 -9.90 -14.99 18.68
CA PRO A 32 -9.43 -15.96 17.70
C PRO A 32 -8.57 -15.29 16.60
N GLY A 33 -7.41 -15.88 16.30
CA GLY A 33 -6.40 -15.30 15.41
C GLY A 33 -5.28 -14.51 16.12
N TRP A 34 -5.41 -14.24 17.43
CA TRP A 34 -4.47 -13.47 18.25
C TRP A 34 -3.92 -14.25 19.45
N GLU A 35 -4.07 -15.58 19.46
CA GLU A 35 -3.65 -16.45 20.56
C GLU A 35 -2.12 -16.52 20.73
N PHE A 36 -1.38 -16.13 19.69
CA PHE A 36 0.08 -16.25 19.60
C PHE A 36 0.80 -14.92 19.35
N THR A 37 0.07 -13.80 19.31
CA THR A 37 0.63 -12.47 19.02
C THR A 37 0.41 -11.56 20.23
N ASP A 38 1.49 -11.31 20.98
CA ASP A 38 1.47 -10.40 22.12
C ASP A 38 1.69 -8.95 21.67
N LEU A 39 0.66 -8.11 21.83
CA LEU A 39 0.67 -6.70 21.46
C LEU A 39 0.96 -5.76 22.65
N SER A 40 1.24 -6.29 23.85
CA SER A 40 1.42 -5.47 25.06
C SER A 40 2.60 -4.47 24.99
N GLY A 41 3.55 -4.69 24.07
CA GLY A 41 4.64 -3.77 23.79
C GLY A 41 4.38 -2.77 22.65
N LEU A 42 3.22 -2.82 21.99
CA LEU A 42 2.90 -1.99 20.84
C LEU A 42 2.12 -0.74 21.26
N GLU A 43 2.83 0.35 21.45
CA GLU A 43 2.24 1.67 21.72
C GLU A 43 2.09 2.46 20.42
N LEU A 44 0.97 2.31 19.72
CA LEU A 44 0.75 2.94 18.41
C LEU A 44 0.88 4.47 18.45
N SER A 45 0.48 5.12 19.55
CA SER A 45 0.63 6.58 19.72
C SER A 45 2.07 7.06 19.85
N SER A 46 3.05 6.15 20.01
CA SER A 46 4.47 6.50 20.07
C SER A 46 5.09 6.79 18.70
N TYR A 47 4.41 6.43 17.61
CA TYR A 47 4.88 6.60 16.25
C TYR A 47 4.23 7.83 15.61
N ALA A 48 5.04 8.74 15.09
CA ALA A 48 4.53 9.88 14.32
C ALA A 48 4.31 9.45 12.86
N PRO A 49 3.34 10.02 12.12
CA PRO A 49 3.22 9.75 10.69
C PRO A 49 4.53 10.03 9.95
N ALA A 50 4.94 9.11 9.08
CA ALA A 50 6.14 9.27 8.28
C ALA A 50 6.04 10.54 7.41
N PRO A 51 7.11 11.36 7.38
CA PRO A 51 7.09 12.59 6.59
C PRO A 51 6.86 12.25 5.11
N ALA A 52 6.28 13.20 4.37
CA ALA A 52 6.38 13.18 2.92
C ALA A 52 7.87 13.28 2.60
N GLY A 53 8.49 12.15 2.25
CA GLY A 53 9.92 12.05 1.96
C GLY A 53 10.40 13.17 1.04
N ASN A 54 11.66 13.59 1.18
CA ASN A 54 12.22 14.76 0.54
C ASN A 54 12.63 14.58 -0.93
N GLY A 55 12.32 13.45 -1.57
CA GLY A 55 12.76 13.15 -2.95
C GLY A 55 14.07 12.39 -3.03
N GLU A 56 14.85 12.36 -1.94
CA GLU A 56 16.21 11.84 -1.99
C GLU A 56 16.21 10.32 -1.88
N PRO A 57 16.93 9.62 -2.79
CA PRO A 57 17.19 8.20 -2.65
C PRO A 57 17.84 7.94 -1.29
N VAL A 58 17.30 6.98 -0.55
CA VAL A 58 17.96 6.55 0.67
C VAL A 58 19.14 5.69 0.25
N ASP A 59 20.35 6.23 0.42
CA ASP A 59 21.66 5.62 0.10
C ASP A 59 21.90 4.26 0.80
N ARG A 60 20.99 3.85 1.71
CA ARG A 60 21.05 2.61 2.50
C ARG A 60 20.23 1.44 1.93
N ALA A 61 19.41 1.66 0.92
CA ALA A 61 18.56 0.61 0.38
C ALA A 61 19.31 -0.20 -0.69
N GLU A 62 20.23 -1.08 -0.28
CA GLU A 62 20.63 -2.19 -1.16
C GLU A 62 19.39 -3.08 -1.35
N ALA A 63 18.99 -3.28 -2.61
CA ALA A 63 17.84 -4.13 -2.92
C ALA A 63 18.08 -5.54 -2.37
N LEU A 64 17.15 -6.05 -1.55
CA LEU A 64 17.18 -7.44 -1.09
C LEU A 64 17.01 -8.40 -2.27
N PHE A 65 16.14 -8.00 -3.20
CA PHE A 65 15.90 -8.67 -4.46
C PHE A 65 16.03 -7.69 -5.62
N ALA A 66 16.72 -8.13 -6.68
CA ALA A 66 16.87 -7.40 -7.93
C ALA A 66 16.63 -8.35 -9.11
N PRO A 67 15.38 -8.85 -9.29
CA PRO A 67 15.06 -9.64 -10.47
C PRO A 67 15.17 -8.81 -11.75
N ASP A 68 15.27 -9.48 -12.90
CA ASP A 68 15.10 -8.82 -14.21
C ASP A 68 13.61 -8.46 -14.39
N ALA A 69 13.22 -7.28 -13.88
CA ALA A 69 11.83 -6.84 -13.81
C ALA A 69 11.36 -6.15 -15.10
N VAL A 70 10.07 -6.29 -15.44
CA VAL A 70 9.43 -5.52 -16.53
C VAL A 70 9.20 -4.06 -16.13
N ALA A 71 8.91 -3.84 -14.84
CA ALA A 71 8.72 -2.54 -14.25
C ALA A 71 9.07 -2.56 -12.77
N GLU A 72 9.53 -1.42 -12.27
CA GLU A 72 9.86 -1.22 -10.87
C GLU A 72 9.16 0.02 -10.34
N LEU A 73 8.51 -0.11 -9.18
CA LEU A 73 8.03 1.01 -8.37
C LEU A 73 8.93 1.10 -7.13
N LEU A 74 9.65 2.20 -6.99
CA LEU A 74 10.40 2.52 -5.77
C LEU A 74 9.67 3.64 -5.04
N GLN A 75 9.36 3.43 -3.75
CA GLN A 75 8.78 4.45 -2.89
C GLN A 75 9.58 4.62 -1.59
N VAL A 76 9.93 5.87 -1.26
CA VAL A 76 10.60 6.26 -0.02
C VAL A 76 9.62 7.00 0.90
N ASP A 77 9.46 6.48 2.11
CA ASP A 77 8.48 6.91 3.10
C ASP A 77 7.07 7.05 2.47
N SER A 78 6.34 8.12 2.76
CA SER A 78 5.01 8.40 2.18
C SER A 78 5.06 9.35 0.98
N GLY A 79 6.25 9.80 0.55
CA GLY A 79 6.37 10.94 -0.35
C GLY A 79 6.87 10.60 -1.75
N SER A 80 8.11 10.13 -1.84
CA SER A 80 8.83 10.08 -3.12
C SER A 80 8.63 8.73 -3.78
N ALA A 81 8.07 8.73 -4.99
CA ALA A 81 7.88 7.52 -5.77
C ALA A 81 8.39 7.70 -7.20
N SER A 82 9.06 6.67 -7.71
CA SER A 82 9.45 6.58 -9.11
C SER A 82 8.96 5.25 -9.69
N VAL A 83 8.56 5.30 -10.96
CA VAL A 83 8.24 4.11 -11.75
C VAL A 83 9.22 4.08 -12.91
N SER A 84 9.83 2.91 -13.15
CA SER A 84 10.69 2.64 -14.29
C SER A 84 10.23 1.36 -15.00
N GLY A 85 10.71 1.16 -16.23
CA GLY A 85 10.38 0.00 -17.06
C GLY A 85 9.46 0.33 -18.23
N GLU A 86 9.27 -0.66 -19.09
CA GLU A 86 8.44 -0.57 -20.30
C GLU A 86 7.28 -1.56 -20.16
N LEU A 87 6.09 -1.03 -19.89
CA LEU A 87 4.90 -1.84 -19.68
C LEU A 87 4.16 -2.09 -21.00
N PRO A 88 3.58 -3.29 -21.20
CA PRO A 88 2.62 -3.52 -22.26
C PRO A 88 1.43 -2.57 -22.20
N GLU A 89 0.79 -2.32 -23.33
CA GLU A 89 -0.37 -1.43 -23.41
C GLU A 89 -1.48 -1.87 -22.44
N GLY A 90 -1.99 -0.92 -21.66
CA GLY A 90 -3.07 -1.13 -20.69
C GLY A 90 -2.65 -1.70 -19.34
N VAL A 91 -1.39 -2.13 -19.17
CA VAL A 91 -0.84 -2.49 -17.86
C VAL A 91 -0.51 -1.21 -17.09
N ILE A 92 -0.88 -1.15 -15.81
CA ILE A 92 -0.66 0.01 -14.95
C ILE A 92 0.19 -0.42 -13.76
N VAL A 93 1.31 0.27 -13.53
CA VAL A 93 2.09 0.18 -12.29
C VAL A 93 2.34 1.61 -11.82
N THR A 94 1.80 1.98 -10.67
CA THR A 94 1.93 3.34 -10.10
C THR A 94 1.64 3.33 -8.60
N THR A 95 1.69 4.48 -7.92
CA THR A 95 1.28 4.56 -6.52
C THR A 95 -0.24 4.47 -6.39
N ILE A 96 -0.72 3.97 -5.25
CA ILE A 96 -2.18 3.85 -5.01
C ILE A 96 -2.89 5.20 -5.05
N GLU A 97 -2.27 6.29 -4.61
CA GLU A 97 -2.83 7.63 -4.69
C GLU A 97 -2.96 8.11 -6.12
N ARG A 98 -1.92 7.90 -6.92
CA ARG A 98 -1.93 8.29 -8.33
C ARG A 98 -2.96 7.49 -9.10
N ALA A 99 -3.07 6.19 -8.83
CA ALA A 99 -4.13 5.36 -9.39
C ALA A 99 -5.53 5.81 -8.95
N ALA A 100 -5.72 6.25 -7.71
CA ALA A 100 -7.00 6.75 -7.25
C ALA A 100 -7.43 8.02 -8.01
N SER A 101 -6.49 8.91 -8.34
CA SER A 101 -6.76 10.12 -9.13
C SER A 101 -6.92 9.85 -10.63
N GLU A 102 -6.03 9.04 -11.22
CA GLU A 102 -5.98 8.81 -12.68
C GLU A 102 -6.94 7.69 -13.13
N HIS A 103 -7.25 6.74 -12.26
CA HIS A 103 -8.09 5.56 -12.53
C HIS A 103 -9.14 5.31 -11.42
N PRO A 104 -9.93 6.33 -11.01
CA PRO A 104 -10.79 6.25 -9.82
C PRO A 104 -11.78 5.10 -9.87
N ALA A 105 -12.43 4.87 -11.01
CA ALA A 105 -13.42 3.80 -11.17
C ALA A 105 -12.82 2.39 -10.98
N LEU A 106 -11.56 2.21 -11.37
CA LEU A 106 -10.88 0.93 -11.23
C LEU A 106 -10.46 0.70 -9.77
N VAL A 107 -9.90 1.72 -9.12
CA VAL A 107 -9.54 1.65 -7.71
C VAL A 107 -10.77 1.46 -6.83
N GLU A 108 -11.81 2.28 -7.00
CA GLU A 108 -13.05 2.21 -6.22
C GLU A 108 -13.72 0.83 -6.29
N ARG A 109 -13.71 0.21 -7.48
CA ARG A 109 -14.30 -1.11 -7.68
C ARG A 109 -13.63 -2.21 -6.86
N HIS A 110 -12.32 -2.12 -6.63
CA HIS A 110 -11.51 -3.21 -6.09
C HIS A 110 -10.96 -2.94 -4.68
N LEU A 111 -10.81 -1.67 -4.32
CA LEU A 111 -10.24 -1.28 -3.04
C LEU A 111 -11.18 -1.68 -1.88
N GLY A 112 -10.73 -2.64 -1.07
CA GLY A 112 -11.52 -3.20 0.03
C GLY A 112 -12.45 -4.35 -0.35
N ALA A 113 -12.33 -4.91 -1.57
CA ALA A 113 -13.16 -6.03 -2.01
C ALA A 113 -12.69 -7.41 -1.49
N VAL A 114 -11.41 -7.52 -1.07
CA VAL A 114 -10.81 -8.78 -0.56
C VAL A 114 -10.58 -8.73 0.95
N VAL A 115 -10.21 -7.56 1.47
CA VAL A 115 -9.96 -7.33 2.90
C VAL A 115 -11.03 -6.35 3.38
N ASP A 116 -12.06 -6.87 4.05
CA ASP A 116 -13.31 -6.16 4.32
C ASP A 116 -13.84 -6.31 5.76
N ASP A 117 -13.02 -6.74 6.74
CA ASP A 117 -13.48 -6.89 8.14
C ASP A 117 -13.63 -5.52 8.84
N PRO A 118 -14.86 -4.99 9.06
CA PRO A 118 -15.05 -3.69 9.69
C PRO A 118 -14.72 -3.71 11.19
N LYS A 119 -14.41 -4.87 11.77
CA LYS A 119 -14.02 -5.04 13.18
C LYS A 119 -12.52 -5.27 13.35
N ASP A 120 -11.74 -5.19 12.28
CA ASP A 120 -10.28 -5.24 12.37
C ASP A 120 -9.72 -3.83 12.64
N PRO A 121 -9.08 -3.61 13.81
CA PRO A 121 -8.56 -2.29 14.16
C PRO A 121 -7.37 -1.87 13.28
N PHE A 122 -6.58 -2.81 12.76
CA PHE A 122 -5.46 -2.52 11.87
C PHE A 122 -5.96 -2.16 10.48
N LEU A 123 -7.00 -2.83 9.99
CA LEU A 123 -7.65 -2.46 8.73
C LEU A 123 -8.27 -1.07 8.82
N ALA A 124 -9.02 -0.78 9.90
CA ALA A 124 -9.64 0.52 10.10
C ALA A 124 -8.59 1.66 10.18
N ARG A 125 -7.48 1.45 10.90
CA ARG A 125 -6.37 2.41 10.94
C ARG A 125 -5.76 2.60 9.56
N ASN A 126 -5.37 1.52 8.88
CA ASN A 126 -4.79 1.62 7.55
C ASN A 126 -5.73 2.31 6.55
N ASP A 127 -7.03 1.99 6.56
CA ASP A 127 -8.02 2.66 5.70
C ASP A 127 -8.16 4.17 5.99
N ALA A 128 -7.95 4.59 7.24
CA ALA A 128 -8.00 6.00 7.63
C ALA A 128 -6.76 6.77 7.14
N SER A 129 -5.58 6.19 7.29
CA SER A 129 -4.30 6.91 7.19
C SER A 129 -3.35 6.43 6.10
N PHE A 130 -3.69 5.43 5.27
CA PHE A 130 -2.72 4.94 4.28
C PHE A 130 -2.20 6.07 3.39
N ARG A 131 -0.87 6.14 3.31
CA ARG A 131 -0.10 7.03 2.44
C ARG A 131 1.08 6.23 1.90
N GLY A 132 1.04 5.97 0.61
CA GLY A 132 1.93 5.13 -0.14
C GLY A 132 1.44 3.72 -0.33
N GLY A 133 2.24 2.96 -1.05
CA GLY A 133 1.89 1.65 -1.58
C GLY A 133 1.63 1.70 -3.08
N ALA A 134 1.34 0.53 -3.64
CA ALA A 134 1.31 0.32 -5.08
C ALA A 134 -0.10 0.05 -5.60
N PHE A 135 -0.31 0.41 -6.86
CA PHE A 135 -1.40 -0.08 -7.67
C PHE A 135 -0.82 -0.80 -8.89
N VAL A 136 -1.20 -2.07 -9.05
CA VAL A 136 -0.86 -2.87 -10.22
C VAL A 136 -2.16 -3.33 -10.88
N TYR A 137 -2.33 -3.05 -12.16
CA TYR A 137 -3.42 -3.59 -12.96
C TYR A 137 -2.89 -4.25 -14.22
N VAL A 138 -3.36 -5.47 -14.49
CA VAL A 138 -3.04 -6.22 -15.70
C VAL A 138 -4.34 -6.60 -16.41
N PRO A 139 -4.55 -6.13 -17.66
CA PRO A 139 -5.81 -6.33 -18.36
C PRO A 139 -5.98 -7.77 -18.85
N ARG A 140 -7.23 -8.10 -19.21
CA ARG A 140 -7.65 -9.45 -19.64
C ARG A 140 -6.70 -10.04 -20.68
N GLY A 141 -6.24 -11.25 -20.40
CA GLY A 141 -5.40 -12.05 -21.31
C GLY A 141 -3.95 -11.59 -21.44
N VAL A 142 -3.51 -10.53 -20.75
CA VAL A 142 -2.10 -10.12 -20.76
C VAL A 142 -1.29 -10.96 -19.77
N ALA A 143 -0.22 -11.57 -20.26
CA ALA A 143 0.75 -12.30 -19.44
C ALA A 143 2.10 -11.56 -19.46
N LEU A 144 2.59 -11.18 -18.28
CA LEU A 144 3.92 -10.58 -18.12
C LEU A 144 4.97 -11.70 -18.02
N GLU A 145 5.99 -11.64 -18.88
CA GLU A 145 7.09 -12.63 -18.88
C GLU A 145 8.14 -12.39 -17.79
N LYS A 146 8.17 -11.17 -17.24
CA LYS A 146 9.10 -10.72 -16.20
C LYS A 146 8.32 -10.14 -15.01
N PRO A 147 8.85 -10.23 -13.78
CA PRO A 147 8.15 -9.75 -12.59
C PRO A 147 8.03 -8.22 -12.55
N ILE A 148 7.07 -7.73 -11.78
CA ILE A 148 7.01 -6.35 -11.30
C ILE A 148 7.69 -6.30 -9.93
N LEU A 149 8.59 -5.34 -9.73
CA LEU A 149 9.24 -5.13 -8.44
C LEU A 149 8.64 -3.90 -7.72
N LEU A 150 8.15 -4.10 -6.51
CA LEU A 150 7.63 -3.06 -5.63
C LEU A 150 8.59 -2.92 -4.44
N THR A 151 9.32 -1.81 -4.40
CA THR A 151 10.30 -1.53 -3.36
C THR A 151 9.83 -0.39 -2.47
N ALA A 152 9.66 -0.67 -1.19
CA ALA A 152 9.18 0.26 -0.19
C ALA A 152 10.30 0.53 0.83
N VAL A 153 10.86 1.74 0.82
CA VAL A 153 11.93 2.14 1.74
C VAL A 153 11.35 2.97 2.88
N GLN A 154 11.72 2.67 4.11
CA GLN A 154 11.45 3.49 5.29
C GLN A 154 12.75 4.18 5.70
N GLY A 155 12.88 5.47 5.37
CA GLY A 155 14.08 6.26 5.67
C GLY A 155 14.05 6.90 7.06
N SER A 156 12.83 7.07 7.62
CA SER A 156 12.61 7.74 8.90
C SER A 156 12.43 6.73 10.04
N SER A 157 13.09 6.97 11.17
CA SER A 157 12.95 6.12 12.37
C SER A 157 11.79 6.57 13.26
N GLN A 158 11.20 5.63 14.01
CA GLN A 158 10.05 5.88 14.90
C GLN A 158 8.86 6.53 14.20
N THR A 159 8.66 6.20 12.93
CA THR A 159 7.52 6.66 12.14
C THR A 159 6.54 5.53 11.84
N GLU A 160 5.26 5.91 11.76
CA GLU A 160 4.18 5.08 11.25
C GLU A 160 4.04 5.34 9.74
N LEU A 161 4.02 4.26 8.95
CA LEU A 161 3.83 4.33 7.51
C LEU A 161 2.82 3.27 7.09
N ASP A 162 1.57 3.69 7.01
CA ASP A 162 0.48 2.87 6.51
C ASP A 162 0.54 2.81 4.98
N ARG A 163 0.88 1.65 4.44
CA ARG A 163 0.90 1.43 2.99
C ARG A 163 -0.31 0.60 2.55
N ARG A 164 -0.75 0.83 1.31
CA ARG A 164 -1.78 0.01 0.67
C ARG A 164 -1.32 -0.44 -0.71
N THR A 165 -1.17 -1.74 -0.88
CA THR A 165 -0.92 -2.36 -2.19
C THR A 165 -2.23 -2.98 -2.71
N LEU A 166 -2.62 -2.61 -3.93
CA LEU A 166 -3.78 -3.14 -4.64
C LEU A 166 -3.33 -3.71 -5.99
N ILE A 167 -3.46 -5.03 -6.14
CA ILE A 167 -3.11 -5.76 -7.36
C ILE A 167 -4.39 -6.31 -7.97
N VAL A 168 -4.66 -5.97 -9.22
CA VAL A 168 -5.86 -6.36 -9.96
C VAL A 168 -5.43 -7.06 -11.25
N LEU A 169 -5.80 -8.33 -11.36
CA LEU A 169 -5.62 -9.12 -12.57
C LEU A 169 -7.01 -9.41 -13.16
N ASP A 170 -7.23 -8.98 -14.39
CA ASP A 170 -8.44 -9.35 -15.13
C ASP A 170 -8.36 -10.83 -15.61
N ASP A 171 -9.48 -11.38 -16.09
CA ASP A 171 -9.54 -12.79 -16.53
C ASP A 171 -8.39 -13.17 -17.47
N GLY A 172 -7.74 -14.29 -17.17
CA GLY A 172 -6.66 -14.81 -18.00
C GLY A 172 -5.38 -13.97 -17.99
N ALA A 173 -5.32 -12.89 -17.20
CA ALA A 173 -4.09 -12.15 -16.97
C ALA A 173 -3.13 -12.94 -16.06
N GLN A 174 -1.83 -12.76 -16.27
CA GLN A 174 -0.78 -13.40 -15.48
C GLN A 174 0.32 -12.39 -15.17
N ALA A 175 0.73 -12.33 -13.91
CA ALA A 175 1.84 -11.51 -13.47
C ALA A 175 2.53 -12.15 -12.26
N GLU A 176 3.82 -11.86 -12.14
CA GLU A 176 4.62 -12.14 -10.96
C GLU A 176 4.95 -10.79 -10.30
N VAL A 177 4.70 -10.65 -9.00
CA VAL A 177 4.93 -9.39 -8.27
C VAL A 177 5.78 -9.69 -7.05
N TRP A 178 6.90 -8.97 -6.94
CA TRP A 178 7.83 -9.06 -5.82
C TRP A 178 7.69 -7.78 -5.01
N GLU A 179 7.32 -7.90 -3.75
CA GLU A 179 7.28 -6.76 -2.83
C GLU A 179 8.42 -6.90 -1.81
N GLN A 180 9.18 -5.83 -1.61
CA GLN A 180 10.25 -5.77 -0.61
C GLN A 180 10.20 -4.48 0.19
N GLN A 181 10.48 -4.61 1.48
CA GLN A 181 10.46 -3.54 2.47
C GLN A 181 11.87 -3.36 3.05
N LEU A 182 12.42 -2.16 2.93
CA LEU A 182 13.78 -1.80 3.32
C LEU A 182 13.73 -0.72 4.40
N SER A 183 14.65 -0.76 5.38
CA SER A 183 14.75 0.19 6.50
C SER A 183 16.20 0.48 6.87
#